data_AF-A0A815L297-F1
#
_entry.id   AF-A0A815L297-F1
#
_cell.length_a   1.000
_cell.length_b   1.000
_cell.length_c   1.000
_cell.angle_alpha   90.00
_cell.angle_beta   90.00
_cell.angle_gamma   90.00
#
_symmetry.space_group_name_H-M   'P 1'
#
loop_
_entity.id
_entity.type
_entity.pdbx_description
1 polymer ?
#
loop_
_entity_poly.entity_id
_entity_poly.type
_entity_poly.pdbx_seq_one_letter_code
_entity_poly.pdbx_strand_id
1 'polypeptide(L)' 'MSSTDSKAPNVEIKYTQIFINNEWHKATNGKTFAVINPSTGEEICQVEEGTRVDVDKAVAAARKAFDIDSP' A
#
# COMPACT_ATOMS: atom_id res chain seq x y z
N MET A 1 14.89 -4.27 38.19
CA MET A 1 14.46 -4.87 36.90
C MET A 1 13.33 -4.01 36.37
N SER A 2 13.63 -2.98 35.61
CA SER A 2 12.61 -2.16 34.94
C SER A 2 13.11 -1.93 33.53
N SER A 3 12.78 -2.85 32.64
CA SER A 3 12.98 -2.65 31.21
C SER A 3 11.90 -1.67 30.77
N THR A 4 12.31 -0.43 30.51
CA THR A 4 11.46 0.57 29.89
C THR A 4 11.18 0.12 28.45
N ASP A 5 10.01 -0.48 28.23
CA ASP A 5 9.43 -0.62 26.89
C ASP A 5 9.04 0.78 26.40
N SER A 6 9.97 1.45 25.70
CA SER A 6 9.67 2.67 24.97
C SER A 6 8.72 2.31 23.83
N LYS A 7 7.41 2.37 24.11
CA LYS A 7 6.36 2.21 23.10
C LYS A 7 6.65 3.23 21.97
N ALA A 8 6.90 2.72 20.77
CA ALA A 8 7.13 3.55 19.59
C ALA A 8 6.00 4.58 19.44
N PRO A 9 6.28 5.79 18.90
CA PRO A 9 5.26 6.80 18.70
C PRO A 9 4.09 6.23 17.90
N ASN A 10 2.87 6.59 18.27
CA ASN A 10 1.65 6.11 17.61
C ASN A 10 1.54 6.76 16.22
N VAL A 11 1.93 6.02 15.17
CA VAL A 11 1.94 6.50 13.78
C VAL A 11 0.63 6.12 13.10
N GLU A 12 -0.06 7.10 12.54
CA GLU A 12 -1.28 6.89 11.74
C GLU A 12 -0.93 6.44 10.32
N ILE A 13 -1.50 5.30 9.89
CA ILE A 13 -1.37 4.80 8.51
C ILE A 13 -2.40 5.49 7.62
N LYS A 14 -1.95 6.43 6.79
CA LYS A 14 -2.84 7.27 5.97
C LYS A 14 -3.32 6.62 4.67
N TYR A 15 -2.54 5.69 4.12
CA TYR A 15 -2.82 5.10 2.81
C TYR A 15 -2.64 3.59 2.84
N THR A 16 -3.65 2.88 2.35
CA THR A 16 -3.67 1.42 2.25
C THR A 16 -4.07 0.93 0.86
N GLN A 17 -4.30 1.87 -0.05
CA GLN A 17 -4.81 1.64 -1.40
C GLN A 17 -3.66 1.49 -2.42
N ILE A 18 -3.98 1.00 -3.62
CA ILE A 18 -3.04 0.90 -4.73
C ILE A 18 -2.93 2.26 -5.41
N PHE A 19 -1.72 2.83 -5.52
CA PHE A 19 -1.52 4.12 -6.16
C PHE A 19 -1.10 3.96 -7.63
N ILE A 20 -1.98 4.33 -8.57
CA ILE A 20 -1.74 4.24 -10.02
C ILE A 20 -2.24 5.52 -10.68
N ASN A 21 -1.42 6.10 -11.56
CA ASN A 21 -1.78 7.29 -12.34
C ASN A 21 -2.26 8.47 -11.47
N ASN A 22 -1.52 8.78 -10.42
CA ASN A 22 -1.81 9.84 -9.44
C ASN A 22 -3.12 9.67 -8.66
N GLU A 23 -3.70 8.47 -8.64
CA GLU A 23 -4.96 8.17 -7.98
C GLU A 23 -4.83 6.94 -7.07
N TRP A 24 -5.64 6.90 -6.01
CA TRP A 24 -5.74 5.76 -5.10
C TRP A 24 -6.89 4.85 -5.54
N HIS A 25 -6.57 3.57 -5.79
CA HIS A 25 -7.49 2.54 -6.28
C HIS A 25 -7.64 1.42 -5.25
N LYS A 26 -8.83 0.83 -5.21
CA LYS A 26 -9.02 -0.47 -4.54
C LYS A 26 -8.50 -1.59 -5.45
N ALA A 27 -8.11 -2.72 -4.85
CA ALA A 27 -7.76 -3.90 -5.61
C ALA A 27 -8.93 -4.34 -6.48
N THR A 28 -8.65 -4.77 -7.71
CA THR A 28 -9.70 -5.23 -8.65
C THR A 28 -10.48 -6.44 -8.15
N ASN A 29 -9.91 -7.25 -7.27
CA ASN A 29 -10.59 -8.38 -6.61
C ASN A 29 -11.25 -8.00 -5.27
N GLY A 30 -11.08 -6.75 -4.81
CA GLY A 30 -11.58 -6.25 -3.53
C GLY A 30 -10.96 -6.89 -2.29
N LYS A 31 -9.83 -7.59 -2.42
CA LYS A 31 -9.15 -8.25 -1.31
C LYS A 31 -8.10 -7.35 -0.68
N THR A 32 -7.83 -7.60 0.59
CA THR A 32 -6.74 -6.98 1.35
C THR A 32 -5.93 -8.05 2.07
N PHE A 33 -4.72 -7.71 2.49
CA PHE A 33 -3.91 -8.56 3.36
C PHE A 33 -3.33 -7.78 4.55
N ALA A 34 -3.09 -8.51 5.64
CA ALA A 34 -2.57 -7.95 6.89
C ALA A 34 -1.07 -7.61 6.76
N VAL A 35 -0.69 -6.42 7.20
CA VAL A 35 0.70 -6.05 7.43
C VAL A 35 1.02 -6.30 8.89
N ILE A 36 1.98 -7.19 9.14
CA ILE A 36 2.32 -7.64 10.49
C ILE A 36 3.61 -6.99 10.96
N ASN A 37 3.62 -6.52 12.20
CA ASN A 37 4.81 -6.01 12.85
C ASN A 37 5.79 -7.18 13.15
N PRO A 38 7.01 -7.20 12.59
CA PRO A 38 7.95 -8.30 12.80
C PRO A 38 8.51 -8.37 14.24
N SER A 39 8.39 -7.30 15.05
CA SER A 39 8.88 -7.31 16.44
C SER A 39 7.86 -7.83 17.45
N THR A 40 6.55 -7.65 17.18
CA THR A 40 5.48 -8.04 18.12
C THR A 40 4.57 -9.15 17.57
N GLY A 41 4.54 -9.35 16.26
CA GLY A 41 3.58 -10.24 15.61
C GLY A 41 2.16 -9.68 15.50
N GLU A 42 1.94 -8.44 15.94
CA GLU A 42 0.63 -7.79 15.89
C GLU A 42 0.34 -7.20 14.51
N GLU A 43 -0.93 -7.16 14.13
CA GLU A 43 -1.37 -6.51 12.89
C GLU A 43 -1.28 -4.98 13.00
N ILE A 44 -0.68 -4.35 11.99
CA ILE A 44 -0.55 -2.90 11.85
C ILE A 44 -1.76 -2.34 11.09
N CYS A 45 -2.07 -2.93 9.93
CA CYS A 45 -3.17 -2.51 9.05
C CYS A 45 -3.48 -3.57 7.97
N GLN A 46 -4.55 -3.35 7.22
CA GLN A 46 -4.91 -4.09 6.01
C GLN A 46 -4.59 -3.24 4.78
N VAL A 47 -3.89 -3.78 3.80
CA VAL A 47 -3.56 -3.10 2.52
C VAL A 47 -4.17 -3.86 1.34
N GLU A 48 -4.56 -3.13 0.29
CA GLU A 48 -5.16 -3.69 -0.93
C GLU A 48 -4.23 -4.73 -1.60
N GLU A 49 -4.77 -5.90 -1.90
CA GLU A 49 -4.05 -7.03 -2.50
C GLU A 49 -4.04 -6.90 -4.03
N GLY A 50 -3.02 -6.22 -4.55
CA GLY A 50 -2.85 -6.03 -5.99
C GLY A 50 -2.86 -7.33 -6.78
N THR A 51 -3.63 -7.35 -7.86
CA THR A 51 -3.70 -8.49 -8.78
C THR A 51 -2.92 -8.23 -10.06
N ARG A 52 -2.85 -9.25 -10.92
CA ARG A 52 -2.36 -9.10 -12.29
C ARG A 52 -3.01 -7.93 -13.03
N VAL A 53 -4.33 -7.74 -12.88
CA VAL A 53 -5.06 -6.66 -13.58
C VAL A 53 -4.62 -5.28 -13.10
N ASP A 54 -4.34 -5.14 -11.80
CA ASP A 54 -3.84 -3.89 -11.23
C ASP A 54 -2.42 -3.59 -11.73
N VAL A 55 -1.58 -4.63 -11.88
CA VAL A 55 -0.26 -4.50 -12.50
C VAL A 55 -0.36 -4.06 -13.96
N ASP A 56 -1.24 -4.68 -14.75
CA ASP A 56 -1.44 -4.33 -16.15
C ASP A 56 -1.88 -2.85 -16.31
N LYS A 57 -2.76 -2.36 -15.43
CA LYS A 57 -3.15 -0.94 -15.36
C LYS A 57 -1.97 -0.03 -15.01
N ALA A 58 -1.15 -0.42 -14.03
CA ALA A 58 0.02 0.35 -13.61
C ALA A 58 1.04 0.48 -14.75
N VAL A 59 1.32 -0.62 -15.47
CA VAL A 59 2.23 -0.62 -16.61
C VAL A 59 1.69 0.23 -17.75
N ALA A 60 0.39 0.12 -18.07
CA ALA A 60 -0.23 0.93 -19.10
C ALA A 60 -0.18 2.44 -18.77
N ALA A 61 -0.46 2.81 -17.52
CA ALA A 61 -0.36 4.19 -17.06
C ALA A 61 1.08 4.72 -17.13
N ALA A 62 2.05 3.96 -16.63
CA ALA A 62 3.46 4.32 -16.70
C ALA A 62 3.97 4.45 -18.14
N ARG A 63 3.50 3.59 -19.05
CA ARG A 63 3.82 3.68 -20.49
C ARG A 63 3.28 4.97 -21.09
N LYS A 64 2.01 5.30 -20.82
CA LYS A 64 1.38 6.52 -21.30
C LYS A 64 2.10 7.76 -20.77
N ALA A 65 2.53 7.74 -19.50
CA ALA A 65 3.29 8.83 -18.89
C ALA A 65 4.66 9.09 -19.55
N PHE A 66 5.18 8.15 -20.35
CA PHE A 66 6.43 8.32 -21.10
C PHE A 66 6.23 8.98 -22.46
N ASP A 67 4.98 9.10 -22.94
CA ASP A 67 4.68 9.79 -24.19
C ASP A 67 4.89 11.29 -24.00
N ILE A 68 5.48 11.95 -25.01
CA ILE A 68 5.97 13.34 -24.94
C ILE A 68 4.88 14.35 -24.55
N ASP A 69 3.63 14.07 -24.93
CA ASP A 69 2.45 14.90 -24.69
C ASP A 69 1.56 14.35 -23.57
N SER A 70 2.09 13.46 -22.72
CA SER A 70 1.35 13.02 -21.54
C SER A 70 1.08 14.21 -20.61
N PRO A 71 -0.16 14.38 -20.12
CA PRO A 71 -0.50 15.42 -19.16
C PRO A 71 0.27 15.30 -17.84
#